data_AF-A0A6I2SSD0-F1
#
_entry.id   AF-A0A6I2SSD0-F1
#
_cell.length_a   1.000
_cell.length_b   1.000
_cell.length_c   1.000
_cell.angle_alpha   90.00
_cell.angle_beta   90.00
_cell.angle_gamma   90.00
#
_symmetry.space_group_name_H-M   'P 1'
#
loop_
_entity.id
_entity.type
_entity.pdbx_description
1 polymer ?
#
loop_
_entity_poly.entity_id
_entity_poly.type
_entity_poly.pdbx_seq_one_letter_code
_entity_poly.pdbx_strand_id
1 'polypeptide(L)'
;MNIPRTIGDVIELITRGKIQEHLNRNVELKSSWKEEHGHKISSLGNKLDIECAWLILGIDDKGNLLAKDDSWAKSTEETVSQHINNKLDPIQACKGIQACEINGAFILILELRNPGDVVYWGENAYGAAGTTVSRLAPEQILELRLKLPGLTDFTRQSVSSIYNPRLVDLFTQRVRTAGHYLEQGLSMAILDTLGLKGTQAARILFGDCRFRVVKYDTSGDPLSNESISGLYTLLTEEFQESLQHWPSVRPGKSSHPYPKKALQEALANAVAHAAYFEQGGDIIIEVHPNFIIISNLCIRESNYFANRWFSRAHKTVNSYMMEILRVAKHVDELGRGKNLIFSESITHGKKPPNVNIQGAGRYFRWALTLNGNTTDARQLRVFKGIKDHYGASPKALIAQALVLWCSKKVSEIRNYVDDTFSDLFAEVLSDLDGPFFYSENEDKIVLHRWVRVMLEEGKDAKQLTPAEERNELSFLRRYCHKYENGYITPKLLRKIIHLGDNPSAKSYASRLLSKWVSEGHITRSKPGLYKFNPDSNQIAVDLKEIIKKIFTNTAIEEIKVEYEATLPLFPSGG
;
A
#
# COMPACT_ATOMS: atom_id res chain seq x y z
N MET A 1 3.90 -1.06 42.48
CA MET A 1 4.10 -2.24 41.61
C MET A 1 5.59 -2.46 41.50
N ASN A 2 6.11 -3.61 41.94
CA ASN A 2 7.49 -4.00 41.68
C ASN A 2 7.57 -4.62 40.28
N ILE A 3 8.32 -3.98 39.39
CA ILE A 3 8.65 -4.52 38.08
C ILE A 3 9.98 -5.26 38.25
N PRO A 4 10.02 -6.60 38.23
CA PRO A 4 11.26 -7.36 38.38
C PRO A 4 12.24 -7.01 37.25
N ARG A 5 13.46 -6.59 37.59
CA ARG A 5 14.49 -6.18 36.63
C ARG A 5 15.61 -7.22 36.51
N THR A 6 15.78 -8.04 37.52
CA THR A 6 16.77 -9.12 37.57
C THR A 6 16.09 -10.47 37.75
N ILE A 7 16.81 -11.54 37.40
CA ILE A 7 16.33 -12.89 37.67
C ILE A 7 16.16 -13.15 39.18
N GLY A 8 16.98 -12.51 40.02
CA GLY A 8 16.84 -12.56 41.47
C GLY A 8 15.50 -12.01 41.95
N ASP A 9 15.05 -10.89 41.38
CA ASP A 9 13.74 -10.31 41.69
C ASP A 9 12.60 -11.27 41.31
N VAL A 10 12.73 -11.94 40.16
CA VAL A 10 11.75 -12.94 39.69
C VAL A 10 11.68 -14.12 40.66
N ILE A 11 12.83 -14.69 41.03
CA ILE A 11 12.92 -15.82 41.98
C ILE A 11 12.34 -15.43 43.35
N GLU A 12 12.63 -14.22 43.84
CA GLU A 12 12.09 -13.71 45.11
C GLU A 12 10.56 -13.56 45.06
N LEU A 13 10.00 -13.08 43.95
CA LEU A 13 8.56 -12.97 43.75
C LEU A 13 7.87 -14.34 43.70
N ILE A 14 8.47 -15.32 43.01
CA ILE A 14 7.97 -16.70 42.96
C ILE A 14 7.98 -17.30 44.36
N THR A 15 9.12 -17.21 45.07
CA THR A 15 9.30 -17.80 46.40
C THR A 15 8.31 -17.24 47.42
N ARG A 16 7.94 -15.96 47.28
CA ARG A 16 6.94 -15.29 48.14
C ARG A 16 5.49 -15.52 47.70
N GLY A 17 5.23 -16.26 46.63
CA GLY A 17 3.89 -16.48 46.08
C GLY A 17 3.22 -15.20 45.56
N LYS A 18 4.02 -14.23 45.11
CA LYS A 18 3.54 -12.90 44.68
C LYS A 18 3.64 -12.67 43.16
N ILE A 19 4.07 -13.67 42.41
CA ILE A 19 4.21 -13.56 40.96
C ILE A 19 2.88 -13.86 40.28
N GLN A 20 2.29 -12.87 39.60
CA GLN A 20 1.05 -13.03 38.85
C GLN A 20 1.07 -12.09 37.64
N GLU A 21 0.60 -12.57 36.48
CA GLU A 21 0.65 -11.80 35.22
C GLU A 21 -0.04 -10.42 35.35
N HIS A 22 -1.18 -10.35 36.05
CA HIS A 22 -1.91 -9.10 36.25
C HIS A 22 -1.23 -8.13 37.24
N LEU A 23 -0.33 -8.61 38.09
CA LEU A 23 0.44 -7.80 39.03
C LEU A 23 1.80 -7.36 38.44
N ASN A 24 2.34 -8.14 37.50
CA ASN A 24 3.66 -7.97 36.91
C ASN A 24 3.57 -7.87 35.38
N ARG A 25 3.42 -6.64 34.89
CA ARG A 25 3.26 -6.29 33.46
C ARG A 25 4.40 -6.73 32.51
N ASN A 26 5.56 -7.11 33.06
CA ASN A 26 6.71 -7.62 32.32
C ASN A 26 6.96 -9.13 32.52
N VAL A 27 6.00 -9.85 33.10
CA VAL A 27 6.09 -11.29 33.34
C VAL A 27 4.95 -12.01 32.62
N GLU A 28 5.28 -13.11 31.97
CA GLU A 28 4.34 -14.04 31.36
C GLU A 28 4.60 -15.44 31.96
N LEU A 29 3.55 -16.11 32.42
CA LEU A 29 3.62 -17.39 33.13
C LEU A 29 3.02 -18.49 32.28
N LYS A 30 3.70 -19.63 32.09
CA LYS A 30 3.12 -20.77 31.37
C LYS A 30 3.45 -22.09 32.03
N SER A 31 2.49 -23.00 32.05
CA SER A 31 2.67 -24.33 32.64
C SER A 31 3.70 -25.16 31.90
N SER A 32 3.84 -24.96 30.58
CA SER A 32 4.78 -25.67 29.72
C SER A 32 5.07 -24.88 28.44
N TRP A 33 6.18 -25.20 27.77
CA TRP A 33 6.47 -24.66 26.45
C TRP A 33 5.57 -25.27 25.38
N LYS A 34 5.22 -24.45 24.40
CA LYS A 34 4.67 -24.84 23.11
C LYS A 34 5.22 -23.85 22.09
N GLU A 35 5.46 -24.29 20.86
CA GLU A 35 5.97 -23.41 19.81
C GLU A 35 5.06 -22.19 19.57
N GLU A 36 3.74 -22.37 19.71
CA GLU A 36 2.77 -21.29 19.58
C GLU A 36 3.05 -20.14 20.56
N HIS A 37 3.60 -20.40 21.74
CA HIS A 37 3.94 -19.36 22.72
C HIS A 37 5.01 -18.38 22.23
N GLY A 38 5.68 -18.64 21.11
CA GLY A 38 6.61 -17.70 20.51
C GLY A 38 6.01 -16.33 20.13
N HIS A 39 4.70 -16.24 19.88
CA HIS A 39 4.04 -14.94 19.73
C HIS A 39 4.15 -14.07 20.99
N LYS A 40 4.20 -14.69 22.17
CA LYS A 40 4.40 -13.99 23.45
C LYS A 40 5.83 -13.47 23.55
N ILE A 41 6.83 -14.26 23.14
CA ILE A 41 8.24 -13.83 23.07
C ILE A 41 8.36 -12.58 22.19
N SER A 42 7.82 -12.63 20.97
CA SER A 42 7.79 -11.47 20.06
C SER A 42 7.08 -10.27 20.69
N SER A 43 5.89 -10.48 21.30
CA SER A 43 5.14 -9.38 21.91
C SER A 43 5.84 -8.72 23.10
N LEU A 44 6.52 -9.50 23.94
CA LEU A 44 7.30 -9.01 25.08
C LEU A 44 8.57 -8.31 24.61
N GLY A 45 9.24 -8.89 23.61
CA GLY A 45 10.40 -8.27 22.96
C GLY A 45 10.07 -6.94 22.29
N ASN A 46 8.81 -6.71 21.91
CA ASN A 46 8.34 -5.47 21.26
C ASN A 46 7.78 -4.41 22.23
N LYS A 47 7.77 -4.65 23.55
CA LYS A 47 7.36 -3.63 24.54
C LYS A 47 8.49 -2.63 24.77
N LEU A 48 8.27 -1.37 24.39
CA LEU A 48 9.27 -0.31 24.51
C LEU A 48 9.30 0.37 25.89
N ASP A 49 8.21 0.24 26.65
CA ASP A 49 8.06 0.77 28.00
C ASP A 49 8.69 -0.15 29.07
N ILE A 50 9.23 -1.29 28.65
CA ILE A 50 9.78 -2.32 29.52
C ILE A 50 11.22 -2.63 29.08
N GLU A 51 12.17 -2.40 29.98
CA GLU A 51 13.59 -2.67 29.71
C GLU A 51 13.89 -4.18 29.63
N CYS A 52 13.23 -4.97 30.48
CA CYS A 52 13.43 -6.41 30.58
C CYS A 52 12.10 -7.11 30.89
N ALA A 53 11.80 -8.17 30.15
CA ALA A 53 10.63 -9.00 30.29
C ALA A 53 11.00 -10.47 30.51
N TRP A 54 10.10 -11.22 31.12
CA TRP A 54 10.34 -12.57 31.58
C TRP A 54 9.23 -13.49 31.08
N LEU A 55 9.60 -14.58 30.42
CA LEU A 55 8.69 -15.71 30.17
C LEU A 55 9.13 -16.86 31.08
N ILE A 56 8.22 -17.33 31.94
CA ILE A 56 8.52 -18.32 32.96
C ILE A 56 7.70 -19.57 32.68
N LEU A 57 8.38 -20.71 32.55
CA LEU A 57 7.78 -22.00 32.30
C LEU A 57 7.78 -22.86 33.56
N GLY A 58 6.74 -23.68 33.74
CA GLY A 58 6.58 -24.53 34.93
C GLY A 58 5.77 -23.87 36.05
N ILE A 59 5.07 -22.77 35.73
CA ILE A 59 4.19 -22.04 36.65
C ILE A 59 2.83 -21.83 35.97
N ASP A 60 1.72 -21.99 36.68
CA ASP A 60 0.39 -21.66 36.14
C ASP A 60 0.12 -20.14 36.13
N ASP A 61 -0.96 -19.72 35.46
CA ASP A 61 -1.31 -18.29 35.33
C ASP A 61 -1.64 -17.61 36.68
N LYS A 62 -1.83 -18.39 37.76
CA LYS A 62 -2.08 -17.91 39.13
C LYS A 62 -0.80 -17.75 39.96
N GLY A 63 0.34 -18.17 39.42
CA GLY A 63 1.63 -18.11 40.10
C GLY A 63 2.00 -19.39 40.87
N ASN A 64 1.26 -20.48 40.70
CA ASN A 64 1.57 -21.74 41.40
C ASN A 64 2.66 -22.53 40.67
N LEU A 65 3.68 -22.97 41.42
CA LEU A 65 4.71 -23.87 40.92
C LEU A 65 4.12 -25.23 40.58
N LEU A 66 4.47 -25.76 39.41
CA LEU A 66 4.13 -27.11 39.01
C LEU A 66 5.29 -28.04 39.38
N ALA A 67 4.98 -29.24 39.88
CA ALA A 67 5.98 -30.24 40.29
C ALA A 67 6.70 -30.86 39.07
N LYS A 68 7.52 -30.06 38.40
CA LYS A 68 8.36 -30.46 37.27
C LYS A 68 9.74 -30.86 37.77
N ASP A 69 10.34 -31.86 37.12
CA ASP A 69 11.66 -32.41 37.46
C ASP A 69 12.77 -31.85 36.53
N ASP A 70 14.02 -32.17 36.88
CA ASP A 70 15.22 -31.78 36.12
C ASP A 70 15.21 -32.31 34.67
N SER A 71 14.66 -33.51 34.46
CA SER A 71 14.55 -34.11 33.11
C SER A 71 13.61 -33.30 32.21
N TRP A 72 12.48 -32.85 32.75
CA TRP A 72 11.56 -31.95 32.07
C TRP A 72 12.23 -30.61 31.75
N ALA A 73 12.99 -30.04 32.69
CA ALA A 73 13.66 -28.76 32.50
C ALA A 73 14.65 -28.83 31.33
N LYS A 74 15.54 -29.83 31.33
CA LYS A 74 16.56 -30.02 30.26
C LYS A 74 15.94 -30.22 28.88
N SER A 75 14.97 -31.12 28.76
CA SER A 75 14.29 -31.39 27.48
C SER A 75 13.49 -30.18 26.97
N THR A 76 12.87 -29.44 27.88
CA THR A 76 12.14 -28.21 27.53
C THR A 76 13.10 -27.10 27.11
N GLU A 77 14.22 -26.92 27.81
CA GLU A 77 15.26 -25.94 27.49
C GLU A 77 15.84 -26.17 26.08
N GLU A 78 16.15 -27.42 25.74
CA GLU A 78 16.63 -27.80 24.41
C GLU A 78 15.61 -27.44 23.32
N THR A 79 14.34 -27.81 23.55
CA THR A 79 13.24 -27.52 22.61
C THR A 79 13.02 -26.02 22.43
N VAL A 80 13.01 -25.25 23.53
CA VAL A 80 12.87 -23.79 23.51
C VAL A 80 14.02 -23.16 22.74
N SER A 81 15.25 -23.59 23.02
CA SER A 81 16.46 -23.08 22.37
C SER A 81 16.43 -23.33 20.86
N GLN A 82 16.04 -24.53 20.43
CA GLN A 82 15.91 -24.86 19.01
C GLN A 82 14.87 -23.97 18.31
N HIS A 83 13.71 -23.76 18.94
CA HIS A 83 12.68 -22.89 18.36
C HIS A 83 13.10 -21.43 18.29
N ILE A 84 13.76 -20.91 19.33
CA ILE A 84 14.33 -19.56 19.34
C ILE A 84 15.34 -19.40 18.21
N ASN A 85 16.26 -20.35 18.05
CA ASN A 85 17.28 -20.30 17.00
C ASN A 85 16.69 -20.30 15.58
N ASN A 86 15.57 -20.98 15.38
CA ASN A 86 14.95 -21.13 14.07
C ASN A 86 13.92 -20.05 13.74
N LYS A 87 13.29 -19.43 14.74
CA LYS A 87 12.11 -18.57 14.53
C LYS A 87 12.22 -17.18 15.13
N LEU A 88 13.08 -16.95 16.13
CA LEU A 88 13.21 -15.63 16.73
C LEU A 88 14.15 -14.77 15.88
N ASP A 89 13.65 -13.63 15.42
CA ASP A 89 14.44 -12.67 14.66
C ASP A 89 14.18 -11.25 15.17
N PRO A 90 15.18 -10.49 15.62
CA PRO A 90 16.55 -10.92 15.90
C PRO A 90 16.63 -11.84 17.13
N ILE A 91 17.49 -12.86 17.04
CA ILE A 91 17.77 -13.83 18.13
C ILE A 91 18.20 -13.14 19.43
N GLN A 92 18.86 -11.98 19.31
CA GLN A 92 19.39 -11.15 20.41
C GLN A 92 18.31 -10.61 21.33
N ALA A 93 17.03 -10.76 20.96
CA ALA A 93 15.89 -10.45 21.81
C ALA A 93 15.81 -11.38 23.03
N CYS A 94 16.28 -12.62 22.91
CA CYS A 94 16.44 -13.53 24.04
C CYS A 94 17.87 -13.43 24.59
N LYS A 95 18.03 -12.94 25.83
CA LYS A 95 19.34 -12.77 26.48
C LYS A 95 19.82 -14.04 27.17
N GLY A 96 18.91 -14.88 27.62
CA GLY A 96 19.25 -16.14 28.25
C GLY A 96 18.03 -16.98 28.57
N ILE A 97 18.28 -18.27 28.71
CA ILE A 97 17.33 -19.26 29.21
C ILE A 97 18.04 -19.90 30.40
N GLN A 98 17.38 -19.92 31.56
CA GLN A 98 17.97 -20.46 32.78
C GLN A 98 16.99 -21.44 33.44
N ALA A 99 17.46 -22.64 33.74
CA ALA A 99 16.76 -23.57 34.61
C ALA A 99 17.02 -23.22 36.08
N CYS A 100 15.98 -23.19 36.90
CA CYS A 100 16.07 -22.93 38.33
C CYS A 100 15.23 -23.94 39.10
N GLU A 101 15.73 -24.40 40.24
CA GLU A 101 14.96 -25.18 41.19
C GLU A 101 14.43 -24.27 42.31
N ILE A 102 13.11 -24.27 42.53
CA ILE A 102 12.45 -23.51 43.59
C ILE A 102 11.51 -24.45 44.34
N ASN A 103 11.71 -24.59 45.65
CA ASN A 103 10.89 -25.44 46.51
C ASN A 103 10.74 -26.90 46.01
N GLY A 104 11.79 -27.48 45.43
CA GLY A 104 11.79 -28.84 44.89
C GLY A 104 11.14 -29.01 43.51
N ALA A 105 10.77 -27.91 42.85
CA ALA A 105 10.22 -27.90 41.50
C ALA A 105 11.14 -27.12 40.54
N PHE A 106 11.35 -27.66 39.34
CA PHE A 106 12.14 -27.00 38.30
C PHE A 106 11.29 -26.07 37.44
N ILE A 107 11.82 -24.90 37.13
CA ILE A 107 11.24 -23.92 36.21
C ILE A 107 12.28 -23.48 35.18
N LEU A 108 11.82 -22.95 34.04
CA LEU A 108 12.68 -22.26 33.09
C LEU A 108 12.32 -20.78 33.03
N ILE A 109 13.31 -19.92 33.13
CA ILE A 109 13.17 -18.47 33.05
C ILE A 109 13.87 -17.99 31.78
N LEU A 110 13.11 -17.38 30.88
CA LEU A 110 13.64 -16.73 29.69
C LEU A 110 13.73 -15.23 29.95
N GLU A 111 14.91 -14.67 29.74
CA GLU A 111 15.16 -13.23 29.80
C GLU A 111 15.02 -12.61 28.41
N LEU A 112 14.07 -11.68 28.27
CA LEU A 112 13.77 -11.01 27.00
C LEU A 112 14.06 -9.51 27.11
N ARG A 113 14.81 -8.99 26.16
CA ARG A 113 15.08 -7.54 26.04
C ARG A 113 14.98 -7.13 24.60
N ASN A 114 14.37 -5.98 24.33
CA ASN A 114 14.38 -5.46 22.98
C ASN A 114 15.84 -5.16 22.54
N PRO A 115 16.30 -5.67 21.38
CA PRO A 115 17.68 -5.49 20.92
C PRO A 115 17.91 -4.24 20.06
N GLY A 116 16.93 -3.33 19.97
CA GLY A 116 16.94 -2.17 19.09
C GLY A 116 16.30 -2.40 17.71
N ASP A 117 15.62 -3.53 17.51
CA ASP A 117 14.84 -3.85 16.29
C ASP A 117 13.52 -4.53 16.68
N VAL A 118 12.58 -4.59 15.74
CA VAL A 118 11.31 -5.30 15.89
C VAL A 118 11.61 -6.79 15.99
N VAL A 119 11.03 -7.42 17.00
CA VAL A 119 11.16 -8.84 17.30
C VAL A 119 10.03 -9.60 16.62
N TYR A 120 10.38 -10.54 15.76
CA TYR A 120 9.53 -11.45 15.02
C TYR A 120 9.58 -12.86 15.61
N TRP A 121 8.48 -13.58 15.44
CA TRP A 121 8.44 -15.03 15.59
C TRP A 121 7.96 -15.66 14.27
N GLY A 122 8.89 -16.33 13.58
CA GLY A 122 8.70 -16.70 12.17
C GLY A 122 8.64 -15.44 11.29
N GLU A 123 7.61 -15.32 10.45
CA GLU A 123 7.45 -14.17 9.56
C GLU A 123 6.61 -13.01 10.16
N ASN A 124 6.21 -13.14 11.44
CA ASN A 124 5.21 -12.27 12.05
C ASN A 124 5.76 -11.59 13.30
N ALA A 125 5.50 -10.28 13.42
CA ALA A 125 5.69 -9.54 14.66
C ALA A 125 4.36 -9.43 15.42
N TYR A 126 4.44 -9.46 16.73
CA TYR A 126 3.29 -9.39 17.63
C TYR A 126 3.46 -8.24 18.61
N GLY A 127 2.34 -7.67 19.05
CA GLY A 127 2.29 -6.63 20.07
C GLY A 127 1.24 -6.97 21.12
N ALA A 128 1.42 -6.42 22.32
CA ALA A 128 0.51 -6.64 23.43
C ALA A 128 -0.23 -5.35 23.80
N ALA A 129 -1.55 -5.46 23.99
CA ALA A 129 -2.39 -4.44 24.61
C ALA A 129 -2.99 -5.04 25.90
N GLY A 130 -2.36 -4.77 27.04
CA GLY A 130 -2.66 -5.49 28.28
C GLY A 130 -2.19 -6.95 28.20
N THR A 131 -3.10 -7.90 28.49
CA THR A 131 -2.86 -9.36 28.41
C THR A 131 -3.17 -9.96 27.04
N THR A 132 -3.78 -9.19 26.13
CA THR A 132 -4.12 -9.66 24.79
C THR A 132 -2.93 -9.45 23.85
N VAL A 133 -2.52 -10.51 23.15
CA VAL A 133 -1.49 -10.45 22.11
C VAL A 133 -2.16 -10.52 20.74
N SER A 134 -1.80 -9.58 19.87
CA SER A 134 -2.29 -9.53 18.49
C SER A 134 -1.12 -9.43 17.52
N ARG A 135 -1.29 -10.01 16.34
CA ARG A 135 -0.35 -9.83 15.22
C ARG A 135 -0.33 -8.35 14.81
N LEU A 136 0.85 -7.79 14.60
CA LEU A 136 1.01 -6.42 14.14
C LEU A 136 0.82 -6.34 12.63
N ALA A 137 0.04 -5.37 12.17
CA ALA A 137 -0.02 -4.98 10.77
C ALA A 137 1.31 -4.33 10.33
N PRO A 138 1.69 -4.39 9.03
CA PRO A 138 2.96 -3.83 8.54
C PRO A 138 3.21 -2.37 8.93
N GLU A 139 2.17 -1.54 8.97
CA GLU A 139 2.26 -0.13 9.36
C GLU A 139 2.59 0.01 10.85
N GLN A 140 2.06 -0.88 11.70
CA GLN A 140 2.35 -0.90 13.13
C GLN A 140 3.78 -1.39 13.38
N ILE A 141 4.22 -2.40 12.63
CA ILE A 141 5.61 -2.88 12.63
C ILE A 141 6.56 -1.74 12.29
N LEU A 142 6.28 -1.00 11.20
CA LEU A 142 7.08 0.14 10.82
C LEU A 142 7.05 1.25 11.88
N GLU A 143 5.90 1.50 12.52
CA GLU A 143 5.84 2.43 13.65
C GLU A 143 6.75 2.03 14.80
N LEU A 144 6.70 0.75 15.16
CA LEU A 144 7.48 0.21 16.24
C LEU A 144 8.97 0.33 15.92
N ARG A 145 9.35 -0.06 14.68
CA ARG A 145 10.70 0.10 14.15
C ARG A 145 11.21 1.54 14.22
N LEU A 146 10.35 2.53 13.97
CA LEU A 146 10.68 3.96 14.07
C LEU A 146 10.80 4.47 15.52
N LYS A 147 10.14 3.81 16.48
CA LYS A 147 10.21 4.16 17.92
C LYS A 147 11.39 3.50 18.64
N LEU A 148 12.03 2.52 18.01
CA LEU A 148 13.07 1.70 18.62
C LEU A 148 14.42 2.43 18.73
N PRO A 149 15.06 2.43 19.92
CA PRO A 149 16.39 3.00 20.08
C PRO A 149 17.42 2.16 19.31
N GLY A 150 18.06 2.77 18.32
CA GLY A 150 18.99 2.10 17.39
C GLY A 150 18.71 2.41 15.91
N LEU A 151 17.45 2.72 15.58
CA LEU A 151 17.02 3.34 14.33
C LEU A 151 16.61 4.81 14.59
N THR A 152 17.47 5.52 15.33
CA THR A 152 17.51 6.97 15.19
C THR A 152 17.66 7.26 13.71
N ASP A 153 16.75 8.08 13.18
CA ASP A 153 16.78 8.58 11.83
C ASP A 153 18.23 8.72 11.33
N PHE A 154 18.66 7.78 10.48
CA PHE A 154 20.07 7.66 10.12
C PHE A 154 20.57 8.99 9.57
N THR A 155 19.70 9.71 8.86
CA THR A 155 20.01 10.99 8.23
C THR A 155 20.22 12.12 9.25
N ARG A 156 19.74 11.98 10.48
CA ARG A 156 19.96 12.96 11.57
C ARG A 156 21.27 12.73 12.34
N GLN A 157 21.88 11.55 12.21
CA GLN A 157 23.10 11.23 12.96
C GLN A 157 24.26 12.15 12.58
N SER A 158 25.12 12.47 13.54
CA SER A 158 26.28 13.35 13.31
C SER A 158 27.37 12.64 12.52
N VAL A 159 27.99 13.36 11.58
CA VAL A 159 29.10 12.85 10.76
C VAL A 159 30.05 14.00 10.38
N SER A 160 31.34 13.70 10.28
CA SER A 160 32.31 14.60 9.63
C SER A 160 32.35 14.28 8.14
N SER A 161 32.11 15.27 7.29
CA SER A 161 32.13 15.09 5.84
C SER A 161 32.47 16.40 5.12
N ILE A 162 33.01 16.28 3.91
CA ILE A 162 33.29 17.39 3.00
C ILE A 162 32.10 17.50 2.03
N TYR A 163 31.57 18.70 1.86
CA TYR A 163 30.43 18.97 1.00
C TYR A 163 30.89 19.59 -0.32
N ASN A 164 30.16 19.28 -1.41
CA ASN A 164 30.26 19.94 -2.69
C ASN A 164 29.62 21.34 -2.59
N PRO A 165 30.40 22.44 -2.67
CA PRO A 165 29.87 23.79 -2.50
C PRO A 165 28.78 24.15 -3.50
N ARG A 166 28.89 23.69 -4.76
CA ARG A 166 27.89 23.94 -5.80
C ARG A 166 26.53 23.34 -5.43
N LEU A 167 26.49 22.13 -4.88
CA LEU A 167 25.22 21.49 -4.47
C LEU A 167 24.62 22.20 -3.26
N VAL A 168 25.46 22.65 -2.32
CA VAL A 168 25.01 23.47 -1.18
C VAL A 168 24.40 24.77 -1.68
N ASP A 169 25.05 25.47 -2.62
CA ASP A 169 24.54 26.73 -3.20
C ASP A 169 23.21 26.53 -3.93
N LEU A 170 23.07 25.48 -4.73
CA LEU A 170 21.81 25.16 -5.41
C LEU A 170 20.68 24.85 -4.40
N PHE A 171 21.01 24.17 -3.30
CA PHE A 171 20.04 23.90 -2.24
C PHE A 171 19.61 25.18 -1.52
N THR A 172 20.56 26.02 -1.09
CA THR A 172 20.24 27.25 -0.37
C THR A 172 19.48 28.25 -1.24
N GLN A 173 19.79 28.33 -2.53
CA GLN A 173 19.00 29.10 -3.49
C GLN A 173 17.55 28.60 -3.54
N ARG A 174 17.35 27.28 -3.62
CA ARG A 174 16.02 26.68 -3.65
C ARG A 174 15.22 26.98 -2.37
N VAL A 175 15.84 26.85 -1.20
CA VAL A 175 15.19 27.17 0.09
C VAL A 175 14.78 28.65 0.17
N ARG A 176 15.62 29.56 -0.34
CA ARG A 176 15.27 30.99 -0.42
C ARG A 176 14.06 31.21 -1.34
N THR A 177 14.06 30.62 -2.54
CA THR A 177 12.93 30.72 -3.48
C THR A 177 11.66 30.09 -2.93
N ALA A 178 11.77 29.08 -2.06
CA ALA A 178 10.63 28.46 -1.40
C ALA A 178 9.90 29.40 -0.41
N GLY A 179 10.49 30.55 -0.05
CA GLY A 179 9.86 31.56 0.81
C GLY A 179 10.23 31.45 2.29
N HIS A 180 11.26 30.68 2.63
CA HIS A 180 11.82 30.69 3.97
C HIS A 180 12.69 31.95 4.14
N TYR A 181 12.29 32.85 5.04
CA TYR A 181 13.06 34.04 5.41
C TYR A 181 14.32 33.61 6.17
N LEU A 182 15.37 33.33 5.40
CA LEU A 182 16.72 33.17 5.91
C LEU A 182 17.48 34.45 5.58
N GLU A 183 18.22 34.97 6.56
CA GLU A 183 19.05 36.16 6.35
C GLU A 183 20.00 35.98 5.16
N GLN A 184 20.32 37.09 4.48
CA GLN A 184 21.34 37.06 3.44
C GLN A 184 22.69 36.69 4.06
N GLY A 185 23.13 35.45 3.86
CA GLY A 185 24.39 34.93 4.38
C GLY A 185 25.02 33.91 3.44
N LEU A 186 26.24 33.49 3.77
CA LEU A 186 26.96 32.43 3.08
C LEU A 186 26.14 31.12 3.11
N SER A 187 26.13 30.36 2.02
CA SER A 187 25.32 29.13 1.91
C SER A 187 25.60 28.11 3.02
N MET A 188 26.83 28.05 3.51
CA MET A 188 27.20 27.19 4.64
C MET A 188 26.52 27.59 5.96
N ALA A 189 26.29 28.89 6.21
CA ALA A 189 25.60 29.37 7.41
C ALA A 189 24.10 29.01 7.40
N ILE A 190 23.51 28.84 6.21
CA ILE A 190 22.15 28.33 6.07
C ILE A 190 22.07 26.86 6.50
N LEU A 191 23.08 26.04 6.18
CA LEU A 191 23.12 24.66 6.66
C LEU A 191 23.19 24.60 8.19
N ASP A 192 23.93 25.50 8.83
CA ASP A 192 23.97 25.64 10.29
C ASP A 192 22.58 26.03 10.84
N THR A 193 21.92 27.02 10.23
CA THR A 193 20.59 27.51 10.65
C THR A 193 19.51 26.44 10.55
N LEU A 194 19.58 25.58 9.53
CA LEU A 194 18.67 24.46 9.34
C LEU A 194 19.04 23.23 10.18
N GLY A 195 20.11 23.27 10.97
CA GLY A 195 20.63 22.12 11.72
C GLY A 195 21.18 20.99 10.83
N LEU A 196 21.38 21.26 9.53
CA LEU A 196 21.75 20.28 8.52
C LEU A 196 23.26 19.99 8.52
N LYS A 197 24.09 20.99 8.84
CA LYS A 197 25.55 20.83 8.84
C LYS A 197 26.00 19.77 9.85
N GLY A 198 26.92 18.91 9.40
CA GLY A 198 27.51 17.87 10.25
C GLY A 198 26.59 16.68 10.49
N THR A 199 25.52 16.53 9.69
CA THR A 199 24.60 15.39 9.73
C THR A 199 24.81 14.46 8.54
N GLN A 200 24.38 13.21 8.68
CA GLN A 200 24.34 12.26 7.56
C GLN A 200 23.49 12.80 6.40
N ALA A 201 22.41 13.54 6.65
CA ALA A 201 21.61 14.17 5.60
C ALA A 201 22.45 15.12 4.73
N ALA A 202 23.28 15.97 5.34
CA ALA A 202 24.19 16.84 4.58
C ALA A 202 25.23 16.06 3.78
N ARG A 203 25.83 15.01 4.38
CA ARG A 203 26.75 14.12 3.67
C ARG A 203 26.06 13.42 2.49
N ILE A 204 24.83 12.95 2.66
CA ILE A 204 24.06 12.24 1.63
C ILE A 204 23.72 13.18 0.46
N LEU A 205 23.19 14.37 0.78
CA LEU A 205 22.75 15.32 -0.24
C LEU A 205 23.94 15.98 -0.97
N PHE A 206 24.98 16.37 -0.23
CA PHE A 206 26.02 17.25 -0.76
C PHE A 206 27.43 16.63 -0.74
N GLY A 207 27.62 15.50 -0.07
CA GLY A 207 28.93 14.88 0.12
C GLY A 207 29.21 13.72 -0.84
N ASP A 208 29.71 12.62 -0.27
CA ASP A 208 30.29 11.49 -1.00
C ASP A 208 29.30 10.37 -1.36
N CYS A 209 28.04 10.46 -0.89
CA CYS A 209 27.02 9.46 -1.20
C CYS A 209 26.73 9.46 -2.70
N ARG A 210 26.73 8.27 -3.32
CA ARG A 210 26.64 8.13 -4.79
C ARG A 210 25.34 7.50 -5.23
N PHE A 211 24.94 7.83 -6.45
CA PHE A 211 23.94 7.09 -7.22
C PHE A 211 24.53 6.69 -8.58
N ARG A 212 23.88 5.74 -9.24
CA ARG A 212 24.26 5.26 -10.57
C ARG A 212 23.23 5.68 -11.60
N VAL A 213 23.69 6.06 -12.79
CA VAL A 213 22.85 6.31 -13.95
C VAL A 213 23.29 5.39 -15.07
N VAL A 214 22.37 4.52 -15.51
CA VAL A 214 22.61 3.61 -16.63
C VAL A 214 21.69 4.01 -17.76
N LYS A 215 22.26 4.26 -18.94
CA LYS A 215 21.49 4.66 -20.13
C LYS A 215 21.48 3.50 -21.11
N TYR A 216 20.31 3.12 -21.58
CA TYR A 216 20.12 1.98 -22.47
C TYR A 216 19.73 2.41 -23.88
N ASP A 217 20.06 1.57 -24.85
CA ASP A 217 19.57 1.70 -26.22
C ASP A 217 18.19 1.05 -26.44
N THR A 218 17.78 0.90 -27.70
CA THR A 218 16.51 0.26 -28.08
C THR A 218 16.54 -1.26 -28.03
N SER A 219 17.72 -1.87 -28.08
CA SER A 219 17.94 -3.30 -27.96
C SER A 219 17.96 -3.76 -26.49
N GLY A 220 18.14 -2.81 -25.57
CA GLY A 220 18.27 -3.07 -24.14
C GLY A 220 19.73 -3.16 -23.69
N ASP A 221 20.67 -2.74 -24.53
CA ASP A 221 22.10 -2.76 -24.23
C ASP A 221 22.52 -1.46 -23.51
N PRO A 222 23.37 -1.52 -22.48
CA PRO A 222 23.85 -0.35 -21.76
C PRO A 222 24.84 0.46 -22.62
N LEU A 223 24.52 1.72 -22.88
CA LEU A 223 25.35 2.69 -23.61
C LEU A 223 26.28 3.48 -22.67
N SER A 224 25.81 3.81 -21.48
CA SER A 224 26.65 4.44 -20.46
C SER A 224 26.26 3.97 -19.06
N ASN A 225 27.23 3.98 -18.16
CA ASN A 225 27.07 3.66 -16.75
C ASN A 225 27.95 4.63 -15.95
N GLU A 226 27.31 5.62 -15.35
CA GLU A 226 27.96 6.74 -14.67
C GLU A 226 27.65 6.68 -13.18
N SER A 227 28.65 6.98 -12.34
CA SER A 227 28.46 7.12 -10.88
C SER A 227 28.69 8.56 -10.48
N ILE A 228 27.70 9.16 -9.82
CA ILE A 228 27.67 10.59 -9.48
C ILE A 228 27.53 10.73 -7.97
N SER A 229 28.34 11.61 -7.37
CA SER A 229 28.34 11.92 -5.94
C SER A 229 27.42 13.10 -5.60
N GLY A 230 26.82 13.06 -4.41
CA GLY A 230 25.90 14.07 -3.90
C GLY A 230 24.50 13.86 -4.47
N LEU A 231 23.61 13.25 -3.67
CA LEU A 231 22.27 12.88 -4.12
C LEU A 231 21.38 14.08 -4.44
N TYR A 232 21.72 15.29 -3.96
CA TYR A 232 20.99 16.49 -4.34
C TYR A 232 21.06 16.76 -5.84
N THR A 233 22.06 16.22 -6.55
CA THR A 233 22.16 16.28 -8.01
C THR A 233 20.89 15.74 -8.68
N LEU A 234 20.30 14.64 -8.15
CA LEU A 234 19.04 14.06 -8.67
C LEU A 234 17.86 15.05 -8.65
N LEU A 235 17.90 16.01 -7.72
CA LEU A 235 16.83 16.96 -7.46
C LEU A 235 17.04 18.30 -8.20
N THR A 236 18.17 18.46 -8.89
CA THR A 236 18.46 19.66 -9.69
C THR A 236 17.67 19.66 -10.99
N GLU A 237 17.30 20.86 -11.44
CA GLU A 237 16.59 21.04 -12.72
C GLU A 237 17.46 20.61 -13.90
N GLU A 238 18.77 20.90 -13.86
CA GLU A 238 19.76 20.49 -14.86
C GLU A 238 19.78 18.97 -15.06
N PHE A 239 19.85 18.19 -13.97
CA PHE A 239 19.85 16.73 -14.07
C PHE A 239 18.51 16.20 -14.59
N GLN A 240 17.39 16.72 -14.09
CA GLN A 240 16.05 16.32 -14.55
C GLN A 240 15.83 16.63 -16.03
N GLU A 241 16.30 17.78 -16.50
CA GLU A 241 16.28 18.12 -17.92
C GLU A 241 17.15 17.17 -18.74
N SER A 242 18.32 16.76 -18.24
CA SER A 242 19.15 15.76 -18.92
C SER A 242 18.42 14.43 -19.15
N LEU A 243 17.60 13.99 -18.17
CA LEU A 243 16.77 12.79 -18.27
C LEU A 243 15.63 12.96 -19.29
N GLN A 244 15.06 14.16 -19.40
CA GLN A 244 14.01 14.47 -20.38
C GLN A 244 14.56 14.53 -21.80
N HIS A 245 15.78 15.03 -21.98
CA HIS A 245 16.39 15.17 -23.30
C HIS A 245 16.95 13.86 -23.84
N TRP A 246 17.42 12.95 -22.98
CA TRP A 246 18.04 11.69 -23.43
C TRP A 246 17.17 10.87 -24.40
N PRO A 247 15.86 10.63 -24.14
CA PRO A 247 15.00 9.92 -25.09
C PRO A 247 14.66 10.74 -26.34
N SER A 248 14.80 12.07 -26.28
CA SER A 248 14.42 13.06 -27.30
C SER A 248 15.48 13.29 -28.38
N VAL A 249 16.70 12.75 -28.20
CA VAL A 249 17.78 12.81 -29.21
C VAL A 249 17.45 11.98 -30.48
N ARG A 250 16.29 11.32 -30.54
CA ARG A 250 15.87 10.48 -31.67
C ARG A 250 14.67 11.10 -32.43
N PRO A 251 14.63 11.03 -33.77
CA PRO A 251 13.57 11.68 -34.56
C PRO A 251 12.16 11.20 -34.18
N GLY A 252 11.23 12.15 -33.99
CA GLY A 252 9.80 11.87 -33.79
C GLY A 252 9.33 11.64 -32.35
N LYS A 253 10.18 11.86 -31.33
CA LYS A 253 9.79 11.77 -29.91
C LYS A 253 9.54 13.16 -29.28
N SER A 254 8.63 13.20 -28.30
CA SER A 254 8.34 14.39 -27.48
C SER A 254 9.62 14.90 -26.83
N SER A 255 9.86 16.22 -26.84
CA SER A 255 11.00 16.85 -26.16
C SER A 255 11.02 16.61 -24.64
N HIS A 256 9.84 16.33 -24.07
CA HIS A 256 9.64 16.00 -22.66
C HIS A 256 8.79 14.72 -22.57
N PRO A 257 9.41 13.54 -22.59
CA PRO A 257 8.70 12.26 -22.60
C PRO A 257 7.97 11.98 -21.29
N TYR A 258 8.50 12.43 -20.15
CA TYR A 258 7.94 12.18 -18.82
C TYR A 258 7.22 13.42 -18.27
N PRO A 259 6.06 13.29 -17.59
CA PRO A 259 5.45 14.42 -16.90
C PRO A 259 6.41 15.00 -15.85
N LYS A 260 6.70 16.31 -15.93
CA LYS A 260 7.74 16.97 -15.13
C LYS A 260 7.56 16.74 -13.63
N LYS A 261 6.34 16.95 -13.12
CA LYS A 261 6.02 16.75 -11.71
C LYS A 261 6.13 15.29 -11.26
N ALA A 262 5.71 14.34 -12.09
CA ALA A 262 5.85 12.92 -11.78
C ALA A 262 7.32 12.50 -11.67
N LEU A 263 8.17 12.97 -12.59
CA LEU A 263 9.62 12.69 -12.55
C LEU A 263 10.27 13.31 -11.31
N GLN A 264 9.94 14.57 -11.00
CA GLN A 264 10.43 15.29 -9.81
C GLN A 264 10.09 14.54 -8.52
N GLU A 265 8.81 14.22 -8.34
CA GLU A 265 8.31 13.51 -7.16
C GLU A 265 8.87 12.09 -7.06
N ALA A 266 9.08 11.40 -8.18
CA ALA A 266 9.68 10.07 -8.21
C ALA A 266 11.15 10.08 -7.75
N LEU A 267 11.94 11.04 -8.23
CA LEU A 267 13.34 11.21 -7.82
C LEU A 267 13.44 11.63 -6.35
N ALA A 268 12.59 12.57 -5.91
CA ALA A 268 12.54 12.99 -4.52
C ALA A 268 12.14 11.84 -3.59
N ASN A 269 11.17 11.01 -3.97
CA ASN A 269 10.78 9.83 -3.19
C ASN A 269 11.91 8.79 -3.08
N ALA A 270 12.70 8.59 -4.13
CA ALA A 270 13.85 7.68 -4.08
C ALA A 270 14.91 8.16 -3.08
N VAL A 271 15.20 9.47 -3.07
CA VAL A 271 16.12 10.09 -2.09
C VAL A 271 15.52 10.07 -0.69
N ALA A 272 14.24 10.33 -0.54
CA ALA A 272 13.56 10.37 0.74
C ALA A 272 13.54 9.02 1.47
N HIS A 273 13.29 7.94 0.73
CA HIS A 273 12.92 6.64 1.32
C HIS A 273 14.01 5.57 1.23
N ALA A 274 15.22 5.92 0.75
CA ALA A 274 16.32 4.97 0.65
C ALA A 274 16.84 4.52 2.03
N ALA A 275 17.22 3.25 2.12
CA ALA A 275 17.84 2.66 3.31
C ALA A 275 19.33 3.04 3.41
N TYR A 276 19.63 4.28 3.79
CA TYR A 276 20.99 4.85 3.77
C TYR A 276 22.02 4.18 4.68
N PHE A 277 21.57 3.51 5.73
CA PHE A 277 22.42 2.72 6.61
C PHE A 277 23.04 1.50 5.90
N GLU A 278 22.53 1.12 4.71
CA GLU A 278 23.08 0.07 3.87
C GLU A 278 23.54 0.65 2.52
N GLN A 279 24.83 0.51 2.19
CA GLN A 279 25.41 0.90 0.88
C GLN A 279 25.04 2.32 0.40
N GLY A 280 24.77 3.26 1.32
CA GLY A 280 24.32 4.62 0.97
C GLY A 280 22.98 4.65 0.22
N GLY A 281 22.14 3.63 0.40
CA GLY A 281 20.82 3.52 -0.24
C GLY A 281 20.82 2.95 -1.67
N ASP A 282 21.99 2.75 -2.28
CA ASP A 282 22.21 2.22 -3.65
C ASP A 282 21.12 2.62 -4.66
N ILE A 283 21.00 3.93 -4.88
CA ILE A 283 20.06 4.51 -5.84
C ILE A 283 20.58 4.30 -7.26
N ILE A 284 19.74 3.74 -8.14
CA ILE A 284 20.04 3.48 -9.55
C ILE A 284 18.93 4.07 -10.41
N ILE A 285 19.32 4.88 -11.39
CA ILE A 285 18.46 5.47 -12.41
C ILE A 285 18.75 4.79 -13.75
N GLU A 286 17.83 3.99 -14.24
CA GLU A 286 17.94 3.30 -15.52
C GLU A 286 17.08 4.00 -16.56
N VAL A 287 17.72 4.62 -17.55
CA VAL A 287 17.05 5.43 -18.57
C VAL A 287 16.97 4.62 -19.86
N HIS A 288 15.76 4.12 -20.15
CA HIS A 288 15.47 3.45 -21.42
C HIS A 288 14.82 4.44 -22.41
N PRO A 289 14.74 4.09 -23.70
CA PRO A 289 14.13 4.98 -24.71
C PRO A 289 12.66 5.34 -24.44
N ASN A 290 11.95 4.52 -23.68
CA ASN A 290 10.49 4.50 -23.58
C ASN A 290 9.98 4.59 -22.14
N PHE A 291 10.86 4.37 -21.16
CA PHE A 291 10.55 4.40 -19.74
C PHE A 291 11.84 4.66 -18.95
N ILE A 292 11.68 5.08 -17.70
CA ILE A 292 12.78 5.20 -16.75
C ILE A 292 12.46 4.36 -15.52
N ILE A 293 13.45 3.66 -14.98
CA ILE A 293 13.36 2.95 -13.72
C ILE A 293 14.19 3.70 -12.69
N ILE A 294 13.54 4.07 -11.58
CA ILE A 294 14.17 4.72 -10.44
C ILE A 294 14.12 3.72 -9.30
N SER A 295 15.28 3.23 -8.86
CA SER A 295 15.35 2.22 -7.81
C SER A 295 16.25 2.63 -6.66
N ASN A 296 15.92 2.14 -5.46
CA ASN A 296 16.69 2.33 -4.24
C ASN A 296 16.54 1.12 -3.32
N LEU A 297 17.51 0.91 -2.43
CA LEU A 297 17.35 -0.04 -1.33
C LEU A 297 16.32 0.47 -0.33
N CYS A 298 15.56 -0.45 0.24
CA CYS A 298 14.51 -0.19 1.20
C CYS A 298 14.37 -1.35 2.20
N ILE A 299 13.74 -1.06 3.34
CA ILE A 299 13.37 -2.07 4.34
C ILE A 299 12.21 -2.94 3.83
N ARG A 300 12.09 -4.17 4.37
CA ARG A 300 11.08 -5.15 3.94
C ARG A 300 9.64 -4.64 4.06
N GLU A 301 9.36 -3.86 5.10
CA GLU A 301 8.03 -3.31 5.38
C GLU A 301 7.58 -2.30 4.33
N SER A 302 8.51 -1.72 3.57
CA SER A 302 8.18 -0.84 2.45
C SER A 302 7.31 -1.54 1.42
N ASN A 303 7.38 -2.87 1.32
CA ASN A 303 6.52 -3.66 0.43
C ASN A 303 5.02 -3.43 0.67
N TYR A 304 4.61 -3.11 1.89
CA TYR A 304 3.23 -2.77 2.17
C TYR A 304 2.73 -1.59 1.32
N PHE A 305 3.60 -0.60 1.08
CA PHE A 305 3.24 0.59 0.32
C PHE A 305 3.40 0.38 -1.19
N ALA A 306 3.88 -0.77 -1.65
CA ALA A 306 4.07 -1.09 -3.07
C ALA A 306 2.74 -0.98 -3.81
N ASN A 307 2.70 -0.17 -4.87
CA ASN A 307 1.52 0.06 -5.70
C ASN A 307 0.26 0.57 -4.97
N ARG A 308 0.34 0.97 -3.69
CA ARG A 308 -0.70 1.75 -3.00
C ARG A 308 -0.71 3.20 -3.52
N TRP A 309 -1.26 3.37 -4.72
CA TRP A 309 -1.29 4.63 -5.44
C TRP A 309 -2.25 5.64 -4.82
N PHE A 310 -3.40 5.16 -4.33
CA PHE A 310 -4.41 5.95 -3.63
C PHE A 310 -4.31 5.71 -2.12
N SER A 311 -3.28 6.29 -1.51
CA SER A 311 -3.01 6.13 -0.08
C SER A 311 -2.52 7.43 0.53
N ARG A 312 -3.00 7.77 1.73
CA ARG A 312 -2.41 8.79 2.62
C ARG A 312 -1.49 8.18 3.68
N ALA A 313 -1.54 6.86 3.85
CA ALA A 313 -0.61 6.15 4.72
C ALA A 313 0.82 6.43 4.25
N HIS A 314 1.60 7.04 5.13
CA HIS A 314 2.98 7.41 4.89
C HIS A 314 3.78 7.08 6.15
N LYS A 315 4.91 6.43 5.98
CA LYS A 315 5.93 6.26 7.02
C LYS A 315 7.28 6.22 6.33
N THR A 316 8.26 6.90 6.90
CA THR A 316 9.63 6.97 6.38
C THR A 316 10.60 6.67 7.51
N VAL A 317 11.72 6.02 7.17
CA VAL A 317 12.86 5.83 8.07
C VAL A 317 13.78 7.06 8.13
N ASN A 318 13.59 8.01 7.20
CA ASN A 318 14.38 9.24 7.09
C ASN A 318 13.49 10.47 7.27
N SER A 319 12.86 10.62 8.43
CA SER A 319 11.96 11.74 8.75
C SER A 319 12.63 13.12 8.63
N TYR A 320 13.90 13.22 9.00
CA TYR A 320 14.74 14.40 8.96
C TYR A 320 15.09 14.75 7.52
N MET A 321 15.55 13.79 6.71
CA MET A 321 15.72 13.98 5.27
C MET A 321 14.44 14.48 4.60
N MET A 322 13.29 13.88 4.91
CA MET A 322 11.99 14.31 4.38
C MET A 322 11.67 15.76 4.74
N GLU A 323 11.92 16.16 5.98
CA GLU A 323 11.74 17.55 6.40
C GLU A 323 12.64 18.51 5.62
N ILE A 324 13.92 18.16 5.43
CA ILE A 324 14.87 18.96 4.65
C ILE A 324 14.42 19.12 3.19
N LEU A 325 13.93 18.04 2.57
CA LEU A 325 13.39 18.10 1.22
C LEU A 325 12.10 18.93 1.12
N ARG A 326 11.26 18.88 2.16
CA ARG A 326 10.04 19.69 2.27
C ARG A 326 10.34 21.18 2.38
N VAL A 327 11.32 21.57 3.20
CA VAL A 327 11.81 22.95 3.33
C VAL A 327 12.30 23.49 1.97
N ALA A 328 12.92 22.64 1.16
CA ALA A 328 13.32 22.99 -0.21
C ALA A 328 12.20 22.87 -1.27
N LYS A 329 10.96 22.52 -0.87
CA LYS A 329 9.82 22.24 -1.77
C LYS A 329 10.14 21.23 -2.88
N HIS A 330 10.91 20.19 -2.53
CA HIS A 330 11.13 19.04 -3.40
C HIS A 330 10.10 17.93 -3.18
N VAL A 331 9.45 17.92 -2.01
CA VAL A 331 8.38 16.99 -1.66
C VAL A 331 7.22 17.79 -1.05
N ASP A 332 5.98 17.43 -1.42
CA ASP A 332 4.75 18.02 -0.90
C ASP A 332 4.37 17.46 0.49
N GLU A 333 3.12 17.68 0.94
CA GLU A 333 2.57 17.06 2.14
C GLU A 333 2.72 15.53 2.13
N LEU A 334 3.06 14.98 3.30
CA LEU A 334 3.25 13.56 3.52
C LEU A 334 2.05 12.74 3.04
N GLY A 335 2.31 11.69 2.26
CA GLY A 335 1.27 10.79 1.73
C GLY A 335 0.58 11.27 0.45
N ARG A 336 1.02 12.37 -0.19
CA ARG A 336 0.47 12.79 -1.49
C ARG A 336 1.34 12.43 -2.70
N GLY A 337 2.63 12.15 -2.49
CA GLY A 337 3.61 11.94 -3.55
C GLY A 337 3.24 10.88 -4.59
N LYS A 338 2.85 9.68 -4.14
CA LYS A 338 2.43 8.59 -5.05
C LYS A 338 1.19 8.95 -5.87
N ASN A 339 0.20 9.57 -5.22
CA ASN A 339 -0.98 10.08 -5.90
C ASN A 339 -0.60 11.13 -6.95
N LEU A 340 0.39 11.99 -6.69
CA LEU A 340 0.88 12.97 -7.66
C LEU A 340 1.55 12.27 -8.85
N ILE A 341 2.47 11.33 -8.62
CA ILE A 341 3.14 10.56 -9.68
C ILE A 341 2.11 9.87 -10.58
N PHE A 342 1.13 9.21 -9.95
CA PHE A 342 0.07 8.47 -10.64
C PHE A 342 -0.87 9.40 -11.43
N SER A 343 -1.38 10.46 -10.79
CA SER A 343 -2.30 11.40 -11.43
C SER A 343 -1.65 12.14 -12.59
N GLU A 344 -0.43 12.64 -12.42
CA GLU A 344 0.35 13.32 -13.47
C GLU A 344 0.64 12.38 -14.65
N SER A 345 0.94 11.10 -14.40
CA SER A 345 1.14 10.12 -15.48
C SER A 345 -0.14 9.96 -16.32
N ILE A 346 -1.27 9.77 -15.67
CA ILE A 346 -2.54 9.48 -16.34
C ILE A 346 -3.11 10.72 -17.02
N THR A 347 -3.02 11.90 -16.40
CA THR A 347 -3.55 13.14 -16.97
C THR A 347 -2.81 13.55 -18.24
N HIS A 348 -1.58 13.08 -18.43
CA HIS A 348 -0.78 13.27 -19.64
C HIS A 348 -0.90 12.09 -20.64
N GLY A 349 -1.84 11.18 -20.41
CA GLY A 349 -2.12 10.03 -21.28
C GLY A 349 -0.97 9.02 -21.29
N LYS A 350 -0.19 8.94 -20.22
CA LYS A 350 0.85 7.92 -20.05
C LYS A 350 0.25 6.68 -19.40
N LYS A 351 0.93 5.54 -19.61
CA LYS A 351 0.60 4.31 -18.87
C LYS A 351 0.82 4.54 -17.37
N PRO A 352 0.00 3.92 -16.50
CA PRO A 352 0.19 3.98 -15.06
C PRO A 352 1.63 3.63 -14.66
N PRO A 353 2.21 4.35 -13.68
CA PRO A 353 3.47 3.95 -13.09
C PRO A 353 3.31 2.60 -12.37
N ASN A 354 4.41 1.88 -12.22
CA ASN A 354 4.43 0.60 -11.51
C ASN A 354 5.62 0.54 -10.55
N VAL A 355 5.40 -0.02 -9.37
CA VAL A 355 6.44 -0.32 -8.41
C VAL A 355 6.67 -1.82 -8.40
N ASN A 356 7.90 -2.23 -8.67
CA ASN A 356 8.37 -3.59 -8.45
C ASN A 356 9.26 -3.65 -7.21
N ILE A 357 9.16 -4.74 -6.46
CA ILE A 357 9.99 -4.99 -5.28
C ILE A 357 10.69 -6.32 -5.43
N GLN A 358 12.00 -6.31 -5.26
CA GLN A 358 12.85 -7.49 -5.43
C GLN A 358 13.68 -7.71 -4.16
N GLY A 359 13.89 -8.96 -3.78
CA GLY A 359 14.78 -9.29 -2.66
C GLY A 359 16.23 -8.91 -2.98
N ALA A 360 16.91 -8.29 -2.03
CA ALA A 360 18.29 -7.85 -2.12
C ALA A 360 19.04 -8.21 -0.82
N GLY A 361 19.25 -9.51 -0.60
CA GLY A 361 19.81 -10.03 0.65
C GLY A 361 18.85 -9.85 1.82
N ARG A 362 19.26 -9.12 2.87
CA ARG A 362 18.43 -8.80 4.04
C ARG A 362 17.45 -7.63 3.78
N TYR A 363 17.62 -6.94 2.66
CA TYR A 363 16.81 -5.78 2.27
C TYR A 363 16.04 -6.05 1.00
N PHE A 364 15.28 -5.06 0.56
CA PHE A 364 14.52 -5.11 -0.67
C PHE A 364 14.92 -3.94 -1.57
N ARG A 365 14.84 -4.13 -2.88
CA ARG A 365 14.97 -3.05 -3.85
C ARG A 365 13.58 -2.60 -4.27
N TRP A 366 13.27 -1.34 -4.00
CA TRP A 366 12.10 -0.66 -4.53
C TRP A 366 12.45 -0.10 -5.91
N ALA A 367 11.69 -0.43 -6.95
CA ALA A 367 11.93 0.04 -8.31
C ALA A 367 10.65 0.61 -8.92
N LEU A 368 10.62 1.93 -9.12
CA LEU A 368 9.53 2.66 -9.75
C LEU A 368 9.79 2.81 -11.25
N THR A 369 8.88 2.32 -12.09
CA THR A 369 8.89 2.56 -13.54
C THR A 369 7.97 3.71 -13.90
N LEU A 370 8.51 4.76 -14.54
CA LEU A 370 7.74 5.82 -15.18
C LEU A 370 7.78 5.67 -16.70
N ASN A 371 6.61 5.79 -17.35
CA ASN A 371 6.48 5.60 -18.79
C ASN A 371 6.65 6.93 -19.54
N GLY A 372 7.60 6.95 -20.49
CA GLY A 372 7.91 8.09 -21.35
C GLY A 372 7.39 7.94 -22.79
N ASN A 373 6.68 6.85 -23.07
CA ASN A 373 6.09 6.53 -24.38
C ASN A 373 5.21 7.65 -24.94
N THR A 374 4.89 7.53 -26.24
CA THR A 374 3.91 8.39 -26.92
C THR A 374 2.61 8.47 -26.13
N THR A 375 2.08 9.69 -26.04
CA THR A 375 0.83 9.97 -25.34
C THR A 375 -0.33 9.25 -26.00
N ASP A 376 -1.09 8.49 -25.22
CA ASP A 376 -2.26 7.79 -25.70
C ASP A 376 -3.44 8.77 -25.83
N ALA A 377 -3.67 9.25 -27.06
CA ALA A 377 -4.76 10.16 -27.38
C ALA A 377 -6.14 9.56 -27.07
N ARG A 378 -6.29 8.23 -27.10
CA ARG A 378 -7.56 7.55 -26.80
C ARG A 378 -7.86 7.66 -25.32
N GLN A 379 -6.86 7.41 -24.47
CA GLN A 379 -6.99 7.58 -23.01
C GLN A 379 -7.29 9.03 -22.62
N LEU A 380 -6.68 10.01 -23.29
CA LEU A 380 -6.99 11.42 -23.05
C LEU A 380 -8.44 11.78 -23.40
N ARG A 381 -9.00 11.21 -24.49
CA ARG A 381 -10.42 11.40 -24.84
C ARG A 381 -11.35 10.80 -23.80
N VAL A 382 -11.06 9.58 -23.34
CA VAL A 382 -11.82 8.94 -22.25
C VAL A 382 -11.76 9.80 -21.00
N PHE A 383 -10.57 10.25 -20.60
CA PHE A 383 -10.41 11.04 -19.39
C PHE A 383 -11.13 12.38 -19.48
N LYS A 384 -11.18 13.01 -20.66
CA LYS A 384 -12.00 14.19 -20.88
C LYS A 384 -13.49 13.90 -20.65
N GLY A 385 -14.03 12.82 -21.22
CA GLY A 385 -15.41 12.42 -20.98
C GLY A 385 -15.72 12.12 -19.52
N ILE A 386 -14.79 11.48 -18.80
CA ILE A 386 -14.89 11.24 -17.36
C ILE A 386 -14.92 12.57 -16.57
N LYS A 387 -14.10 13.55 -16.95
CA LYS A 387 -14.10 14.89 -16.34
C LYS A 387 -15.39 15.66 -16.62
N ASP A 388 -15.97 15.51 -17.81
CA ASP A 388 -17.26 16.13 -18.13
C ASP A 388 -18.38 15.57 -17.24
N HIS A 389 -18.27 14.30 -16.80
CA HIS A 389 -19.21 13.65 -15.87
C HIS A 389 -18.97 13.99 -14.40
N TYR A 390 -17.74 13.80 -13.90
CA TYR A 390 -17.42 13.96 -12.46
C TYR A 390 -16.85 15.33 -12.07
N GLY A 391 -16.62 16.22 -13.04
CA GLY A 391 -15.88 17.47 -12.85
C GLY A 391 -14.39 17.26 -12.57
N ALA A 392 -13.70 18.32 -12.16
CA ALA A 392 -12.30 18.28 -11.69
C ALA A 392 -12.20 17.75 -10.25
N SER A 393 -12.79 16.58 -9.98
CA SER A 393 -12.83 15.95 -8.66
C SER A 393 -11.90 14.73 -8.57
N PRO A 394 -11.52 14.29 -7.35
CA PRO A 394 -10.80 13.03 -7.14
C PRO A 394 -11.50 11.82 -7.78
N LYS A 395 -12.83 11.86 -7.91
CA LYS A 395 -13.64 10.81 -8.55
C LYS A 395 -13.26 10.62 -10.02
N ALA A 396 -12.95 11.69 -10.74
CA ALA A 396 -12.52 11.59 -12.14
C ALA A 396 -11.19 10.83 -12.28
N LEU A 397 -10.23 11.07 -11.37
CA LEU A 397 -8.96 10.35 -11.34
C LEU A 397 -9.15 8.87 -10.99
N ILE A 398 -9.98 8.58 -9.97
CA ILE A 398 -10.32 7.21 -9.57
C ILE A 398 -11.00 6.46 -10.72
N ALA A 399 -11.98 7.08 -11.37
CA ALA A 399 -12.67 6.50 -12.52
C ALA A 399 -11.70 6.22 -13.67
N GLN A 400 -10.81 7.15 -14.01
CA GLN A 400 -9.80 6.91 -15.04
C GLN A 400 -8.83 5.78 -14.67
N ALA A 401 -8.44 5.68 -13.39
CA ALA A 401 -7.61 4.58 -12.90
C ALA A 401 -8.31 3.23 -13.07
N LEU A 402 -9.58 3.14 -12.70
CA LEU A 402 -10.42 1.95 -12.81
C LEU A 402 -10.62 1.54 -14.28
N VAL A 403 -10.73 2.49 -15.22
CA VAL A 403 -10.72 2.18 -16.66
C VAL A 403 -9.40 1.55 -17.08
N LEU A 404 -8.27 2.10 -16.64
CA LEU A 404 -6.94 1.56 -16.97
C LEU A 404 -6.67 0.19 -16.31
N TRP A 405 -7.36 -0.11 -15.21
CA TRP A 405 -7.27 -1.37 -14.48
C TRP A 405 -8.39 -2.35 -14.80
N CYS A 406 -9.21 -2.11 -15.84
CA CYS A 406 -10.37 -2.95 -16.14
C CYS A 406 -10.05 -4.44 -16.42
N SER A 407 -8.80 -4.77 -16.73
CA SER A 407 -8.35 -6.16 -16.90
C SER A 407 -8.02 -6.87 -15.57
N LYS A 408 -7.92 -6.14 -14.45
CA LYS A 408 -7.64 -6.67 -13.11
C LYS A 408 -8.94 -7.00 -12.39
N LYS A 409 -8.85 -7.93 -11.43
CA LYS A 409 -9.94 -8.20 -10.51
C LYS A 409 -10.14 -7.02 -9.54
N VAL A 410 -11.37 -6.72 -9.13
CA VAL A 410 -11.61 -5.63 -8.17
C VAL A 410 -11.02 -5.97 -6.80
N SER A 411 -11.03 -7.24 -6.40
CA SER A 411 -10.33 -7.69 -5.20
C SER A 411 -8.82 -7.43 -5.23
N GLU A 412 -8.19 -7.44 -6.42
CA GLU A 412 -6.77 -7.12 -6.58
C GLU A 412 -6.53 -5.60 -6.56
N ILE A 413 -7.44 -4.82 -7.16
CA ILE A 413 -7.38 -3.35 -7.18
C ILE A 413 -7.44 -2.77 -5.76
N ARG A 414 -8.11 -3.44 -4.82
CA ARG A 414 -8.10 -3.08 -3.39
C ARG A 414 -6.68 -2.84 -2.86
N ASN A 415 -5.69 -3.62 -3.30
CA ASN A 415 -4.31 -3.48 -2.82
C ASN A 415 -3.65 -2.15 -3.24
N TYR A 416 -4.29 -1.37 -4.12
CA TYR A 416 -3.82 -0.05 -4.55
C TYR A 416 -4.43 1.12 -3.78
N VAL A 417 -5.36 0.83 -2.86
CA VAL A 417 -6.21 1.81 -2.18
C VAL A 417 -6.10 1.61 -0.66
N ASP A 418 -6.06 2.70 0.11
CA ASP A 418 -6.18 2.65 1.57
C ASP A 418 -7.61 2.98 2.05
N ASP A 419 -7.84 2.87 3.36
CA ASP A 419 -9.15 3.16 3.96
C ASP A 419 -9.62 4.60 3.68
N THR A 420 -8.68 5.55 3.51
CA THR A 420 -9.00 6.96 3.22
C THR A 420 -9.74 7.15 1.91
N PHE A 421 -9.40 6.35 0.89
CA PHE A 421 -10.00 6.46 -0.45
C PHE A 421 -11.10 5.43 -0.69
N SER A 422 -11.33 4.51 0.23
CA SER A 422 -12.27 3.38 0.06
C SER A 422 -13.70 3.83 -0.20
N ASP A 423 -14.21 4.82 0.55
CA ASP A 423 -15.57 5.35 0.32
C ASP A 423 -15.71 6.01 -1.07
N LEU A 424 -14.68 6.73 -1.53
CA LEU A 424 -14.67 7.36 -2.86
C LEU A 424 -14.64 6.32 -3.99
N PHE A 425 -13.87 5.24 -3.83
CA PHE A 425 -13.88 4.11 -4.77
C PHE A 425 -15.25 3.44 -4.80
N ALA A 426 -15.87 3.22 -3.64
CA ALA A 426 -17.22 2.66 -3.55
C ALA A 426 -18.27 3.55 -4.24
N GLU A 427 -18.18 4.87 -4.07
CA GLU A 427 -19.05 5.82 -4.78
C GLU A 427 -18.88 5.77 -6.30
N VAL A 428 -17.65 5.72 -6.79
CA VAL A 428 -17.37 5.67 -8.24
C VAL A 428 -17.79 4.33 -8.85
N LEU A 429 -17.54 3.20 -8.17
CA LEU A 429 -17.95 1.87 -8.63
C LEU A 429 -19.46 1.65 -8.57
N SER A 430 -20.16 2.40 -7.71
CA SER A 430 -21.63 2.36 -7.59
C SER A 430 -22.33 3.36 -8.51
N ASP A 431 -21.59 4.22 -9.23
CA ASP A 431 -22.19 5.20 -10.15
C ASP A 431 -22.65 4.52 -11.45
N LEU A 432 -23.97 4.39 -11.58
CA LEU A 432 -24.64 3.72 -12.68
C LEU A 432 -24.59 4.53 -13.99
N ASP A 433 -24.44 5.85 -13.91
CA ASP A 433 -24.29 6.72 -15.09
C ASP A 433 -22.79 6.91 -15.43
N GLY A 434 -21.89 6.25 -14.69
CA GLY A 434 -20.43 6.37 -14.80
C GLY A 434 -19.80 5.70 -16.04
N PRO A 435 -18.47 5.52 -16.04
CA PRO A 435 -17.73 4.91 -17.16
C PRO A 435 -17.77 3.38 -17.20
N PHE A 436 -18.25 2.73 -16.16
CA PHE A 436 -18.23 1.28 -16.02
C PHE A 436 -19.23 0.84 -14.95
N PHE A 437 -19.46 -0.47 -14.89
CA PHE A 437 -20.10 -1.11 -13.75
C PHE A 437 -19.22 -2.21 -13.16
N TYR A 438 -19.46 -2.55 -11.89
CA TYR A 438 -18.85 -3.68 -11.21
C TYR A 438 -19.70 -4.94 -11.38
N SER A 439 -19.09 -6.02 -11.90
CA SER A 439 -19.69 -7.35 -11.95
C SER A 439 -19.18 -8.18 -10.76
N GLU A 440 -20.02 -8.32 -9.73
CA GLU A 440 -19.69 -9.07 -8.51
C GLU A 440 -19.37 -10.55 -8.80
N ASN A 441 -20.20 -11.22 -9.60
CA ASN A 441 -20.02 -12.63 -9.94
C ASN A 441 -18.69 -12.94 -10.63
N GLU A 442 -18.15 -11.98 -11.38
CA GLU A 442 -16.89 -12.13 -12.11
C GLU A 442 -15.71 -11.43 -11.43
N ASP A 443 -15.99 -10.67 -10.36
CA ASP A 443 -15.09 -9.74 -9.69
C ASP A 443 -14.33 -8.80 -10.66
N LYS A 444 -15.07 -8.18 -11.59
CA LYS A 444 -14.48 -7.40 -12.70
C LYS A 444 -15.17 -6.07 -12.97
N ILE A 445 -14.40 -5.15 -13.54
CA ILE A 445 -14.90 -3.88 -14.07
C ILE A 445 -15.28 -4.09 -15.53
N VAL A 446 -16.54 -3.81 -15.86
CA VAL A 446 -17.04 -3.87 -17.22
C VAL A 446 -17.29 -2.45 -17.72
N LEU A 447 -16.55 -2.05 -18.76
CA LEU A 447 -16.62 -0.71 -19.32
C LEU A 447 -17.95 -0.45 -20.00
N HIS A 448 -18.54 0.72 -19.75
CA HIS A 448 -19.71 1.18 -20.48
C HIS A 448 -19.38 1.44 -21.95
N ARG A 449 -20.42 1.32 -22.79
CA ARG A 449 -20.31 1.43 -24.24
C ARG A 449 -19.61 2.72 -24.69
N TRP A 450 -19.93 3.86 -24.08
CA TRP A 450 -19.33 5.14 -24.46
C TRP A 450 -17.81 5.16 -24.23
N VAL A 451 -17.31 4.51 -23.19
CA VAL A 451 -15.87 4.37 -22.93
C VAL A 451 -15.23 3.45 -23.96
N ARG A 452 -15.85 2.29 -24.23
CA ARG A 452 -15.35 1.34 -25.24
C ARG A 452 -15.26 1.96 -26.63
N VAL A 453 -16.28 2.73 -27.03
CA VAL A 453 -16.29 3.49 -28.28
C VAL A 453 -15.11 4.47 -28.37
N MET A 454 -14.81 5.18 -27.28
CA MET A 454 -13.66 6.10 -27.23
C MET A 454 -12.30 5.39 -27.32
N LEU A 455 -12.20 4.15 -26.81
CA LEU A 455 -10.99 3.32 -26.80
C LEU A 455 -10.75 2.52 -28.11
N GLU A 456 -11.79 2.05 -28.77
CA GLU A 456 -11.70 1.09 -29.90
C GLU A 456 -11.76 1.75 -31.31
N GLU A 457 -11.73 3.09 -31.41
CA GLU A 457 -11.96 3.82 -32.68
C GLU A 457 -13.31 3.48 -33.35
N GLY A 458 -14.28 3.00 -32.56
CA GLY A 458 -15.59 2.64 -33.07
C GLY A 458 -16.36 3.89 -33.51
N LYS A 459 -16.89 3.87 -34.74
CA LYS A 459 -18.09 4.67 -35.02
C LYS A 459 -19.15 4.22 -34.03
N ASP A 460 -19.87 5.18 -33.45
CA ASP A 460 -21.03 4.96 -32.59
C ASP A 460 -21.97 3.92 -33.23
N ALA A 461 -21.74 2.64 -32.92
CA ALA A 461 -22.33 1.56 -33.68
C ALA A 461 -23.84 1.60 -33.42
N LYS A 462 -24.66 1.76 -34.46
CA LYS A 462 -26.11 1.98 -34.30
C LYS A 462 -26.83 0.82 -33.59
N GLN A 463 -26.15 -0.30 -33.32
CA GLN A 463 -26.67 -1.52 -32.73
C GLN A 463 -25.66 -2.14 -31.76
N LEU A 464 -26.16 -2.82 -30.72
CA LEU A 464 -25.37 -3.65 -29.79
C LEU A 464 -24.99 -4.98 -30.44
N THR A 465 -23.81 -5.49 -30.11
CA THR A 465 -23.44 -6.88 -30.37
C THR A 465 -24.26 -7.84 -29.47
N PRO A 466 -24.40 -9.13 -29.81
CA PRO A 466 -25.14 -10.09 -28.98
C PRO A 466 -24.57 -10.28 -27.56
N ALA A 467 -23.27 -10.03 -27.36
CA ALA A 467 -22.65 -10.06 -26.05
C ALA A 467 -23.01 -8.81 -25.23
N GLU A 468 -22.95 -7.63 -25.84
CA GLU A 468 -23.38 -6.38 -25.21
C GLU A 468 -24.86 -6.44 -24.85
N GLU A 469 -25.72 -6.91 -25.75
CA GLU A 469 -27.15 -7.02 -25.50
C GLU A 469 -27.48 -7.87 -24.27
N ARG A 470 -26.82 -9.01 -24.08
CA ARG A 470 -27.00 -9.86 -22.90
C ARG A 470 -26.56 -9.15 -21.61
N ASN A 471 -25.45 -8.43 -21.65
CA ASN A 471 -24.94 -7.67 -20.51
C ASN A 471 -25.87 -6.51 -20.15
N GLU A 472 -26.29 -5.74 -21.14
CA GLU A 472 -27.22 -4.62 -20.95
C GLU A 472 -28.59 -5.08 -20.46
N LEU A 473 -29.10 -6.20 -20.97
CA LEU A 473 -30.36 -6.79 -20.51
C LEU A 473 -30.30 -7.16 -19.02
N SER A 474 -29.25 -7.86 -18.61
CA SER A 474 -29.01 -8.24 -17.21
C SER A 474 -28.88 -7.02 -16.31
N PHE A 475 -28.13 -6.01 -16.76
CA PHE A 475 -27.98 -4.74 -16.06
C PHE A 475 -29.31 -4.01 -15.89
N LEU A 476 -30.02 -3.75 -17.00
CA LEU A 476 -31.27 -3.02 -17.01
C LEU A 476 -32.34 -3.69 -16.17
N ARG A 477 -32.37 -5.03 -16.14
CA ARG A 477 -33.27 -5.77 -15.27
C ARG A 477 -33.04 -5.41 -13.80
N ARG A 478 -31.78 -5.50 -13.32
CA ARG A 478 -31.41 -5.15 -11.94
C ARG A 478 -31.70 -3.68 -11.63
N TYR A 479 -31.30 -2.79 -12.54
CA TYR A 479 -31.52 -1.35 -12.40
C TYR A 479 -33.00 -1.04 -12.25
N CYS A 480 -33.82 -1.53 -13.18
CA CYS A 480 -35.23 -1.19 -13.22
C CYS A 480 -35.96 -1.75 -12.00
N HIS A 481 -35.65 -2.97 -11.54
CA HIS A 481 -36.22 -3.49 -10.30
C HIS A 481 -35.87 -2.66 -9.07
N LYS A 482 -34.62 -2.17 -8.97
CA LYS A 482 -34.14 -1.41 -7.82
C LYS A 482 -34.64 0.04 -7.80
N TYR A 483 -34.69 0.71 -8.95
CA TYR A 483 -34.91 2.16 -9.02
C TYR A 483 -36.20 2.57 -9.75
N GLU A 484 -36.76 1.70 -10.57
CA GLU A 484 -37.89 2.03 -11.46
C GLU A 484 -39.06 1.06 -11.28
N ASN A 485 -39.13 0.36 -10.13
CA ASN A 485 -40.18 -0.61 -9.79
C ASN A 485 -40.39 -1.71 -10.86
N GLY A 486 -39.29 -2.11 -11.50
CA GLY A 486 -39.24 -3.10 -12.58
C GLY A 486 -39.60 -2.56 -13.95
N TYR A 487 -39.82 -1.26 -14.13
CA TYR A 487 -40.26 -0.69 -15.40
C TYR A 487 -39.12 -0.12 -16.23
N ILE A 488 -39.25 -0.24 -17.55
CA ILE A 488 -38.33 0.35 -18.53
C ILE A 488 -39.11 1.05 -19.65
N THR A 489 -38.60 2.20 -20.08
CA THR A 489 -39.10 2.93 -21.25
C THR A 489 -38.03 2.99 -22.34
N PRO A 490 -38.39 3.19 -23.62
CA PRO A 490 -37.39 3.40 -24.67
C PRO A 490 -36.44 4.57 -24.38
N LYS A 491 -36.91 5.61 -23.68
CA LYS A 491 -36.07 6.74 -23.27
C LYS A 491 -35.07 6.33 -22.20
N LEU A 492 -35.53 5.62 -21.17
CA LEU A 492 -34.67 5.11 -20.09
C LEU A 492 -33.64 4.12 -20.62
N LEU A 493 -34.06 3.17 -21.46
CA LEU A 493 -33.16 2.25 -22.16
C LEU A 493 -32.05 3.04 -22.85
N ARG A 494 -32.40 3.98 -23.75
CA ARG A 494 -31.39 4.76 -24.48
C ARG A 494 -30.45 5.53 -23.56
N LYS A 495 -30.97 6.11 -22.47
CA LYS A 495 -30.14 6.81 -21.49
C LYS A 495 -29.09 5.86 -20.90
N ILE A 496 -29.54 4.71 -20.41
CA ILE A 496 -28.71 3.74 -19.69
C ILE A 496 -27.66 3.08 -20.60
N ILE A 497 -28.07 2.63 -21.80
CA ILE A 497 -27.15 1.97 -22.74
C ILE A 497 -26.40 2.97 -23.63
N HIS A 498 -26.48 4.26 -23.27
CA HIS A 498 -25.85 5.39 -23.94
C HIS A 498 -26.07 5.40 -25.46
N LEU A 499 -27.31 5.16 -25.89
CA LEU A 499 -27.73 5.41 -27.27
C LEU A 499 -28.05 6.90 -27.43
N GLY A 500 -27.53 7.55 -28.47
CA GLY A 500 -27.84 8.94 -28.79
C GLY A 500 -29.35 9.19 -29.00
N ASP A 501 -29.81 10.45 -29.02
CA ASP A 501 -31.25 10.74 -29.14
C ASP A 501 -31.74 10.93 -30.60
N ASN A 502 -30.96 10.45 -31.57
CA ASN A 502 -31.30 10.55 -32.98
C ASN A 502 -32.42 9.56 -33.41
N PRO A 503 -33.08 9.77 -34.57
CA PRO A 503 -34.18 8.88 -35.03
C PRO A 503 -33.78 7.41 -35.16
N SER A 504 -32.53 7.12 -35.55
CA SER A 504 -32.06 5.75 -35.70
C SER A 504 -31.90 5.02 -34.36
N ALA A 505 -31.44 5.71 -33.32
CA ALA A 505 -31.34 5.18 -31.97
C ALA A 505 -32.72 4.98 -31.33
N LYS A 506 -33.68 5.90 -31.58
CA LYS A 506 -35.08 5.75 -31.16
C LYS A 506 -35.72 4.50 -31.78
N SER A 507 -35.48 4.27 -33.08
CA SER A 507 -35.94 3.08 -33.79
C SER A 507 -35.27 1.81 -33.26
N TYR A 508 -33.95 1.82 -33.05
CA TYR A 508 -33.22 0.67 -32.52
C TYR A 508 -33.66 0.29 -31.11
N ALA A 509 -33.78 1.24 -30.18
CA ALA A 509 -34.26 0.97 -28.82
C ALA A 509 -35.66 0.34 -28.82
N SER A 510 -36.55 0.79 -29.72
CA SER A 510 -37.89 0.23 -29.85
C SER A 510 -37.88 -1.20 -30.39
N ARG A 511 -37.01 -1.49 -31.38
CA ARG A 511 -36.79 -2.85 -31.90
C ARG A 511 -36.20 -3.77 -30.85
N LEU A 512 -35.23 -3.29 -30.07
CA LEU A 512 -34.58 -4.06 -29.01
C LEU A 512 -35.58 -4.47 -27.92
N LEU A 513 -36.41 -3.54 -27.45
CA LEU A 513 -37.48 -3.86 -26.50
C LEU A 513 -38.51 -4.83 -27.07
N SER A 514 -38.85 -4.68 -28.35
CA SER A 514 -39.77 -5.62 -29.02
C SER A 514 -39.18 -7.04 -29.09
N LYS A 515 -37.88 -7.14 -29.36
CA LYS A 515 -37.13 -8.40 -29.32
C LYS A 515 -37.16 -9.01 -27.92
N TRP A 516 -36.86 -8.25 -26.87
CA TRP A 516 -36.91 -8.75 -25.49
C TRP A 516 -38.32 -9.13 -25.02
N VAL A 517 -39.36 -8.53 -25.57
CA VAL A 517 -40.75 -8.99 -25.38
C VAL A 517 -40.94 -10.36 -26.03
N SER A 518 -40.49 -10.54 -27.29
CA SER A 518 -40.62 -11.84 -27.99
C SER A 518 -39.81 -12.96 -27.34
N GLU A 519 -38.69 -12.63 -26.72
CA GLU A 519 -37.82 -13.56 -25.99
C GLU A 519 -38.30 -13.81 -24.54
N GLY A 520 -39.38 -13.16 -24.11
CA GLY A 520 -39.98 -13.38 -22.78
C GLY A 520 -39.21 -12.74 -21.62
N HIS A 521 -38.27 -11.82 -21.90
CA HIS A 521 -37.50 -11.14 -20.86
C HIS A 521 -38.27 -10.00 -20.16
N ILE A 522 -39.18 -9.35 -20.89
CA ILE A 522 -40.02 -8.24 -20.44
C ILE A 522 -41.44 -8.38 -20.97
N THR A 523 -42.41 -7.77 -20.29
CA THR A 523 -43.81 -7.68 -20.70
C THR A 523 -44.22 -6.25 -21.00
N ARG A 524 -45.11 -6.05 -21.97
CA ARG A 524 -45.60 -4.72 -22.35
C ARG A 524 -46.78 -4.35 -21.46
N SER A 525 -46.60 -3.33 -20.62
CA SER A 525 -47.65 -2.85 -19.70
C SER A 525 -48.58 -1.85 -20.37
N LYS A 526 -48.03 -0.84 -21.06
CA LYS A 526 -48.75 0.22 -21.78
C LYS A 526 -47.93 0.69 -23.00
N PRO A 527 -48.50 1.46 -23.94
CA PRO A 527 -47.71 2.02 -25.05
C PRO A 527 -46.48 2.78 -24.54
N GLY A 528 -45.27 2.32 -24.92
CA GLY A 528 -44.01 2.92 -24.51
C GLY A 528 -43.50 2.56 -23.09
N LEU A 529 -44.20 1.67 -22.37
CA LEU A 529 -43.83 1.23 -21.03
C LEU A 529 -43.80 -0.30 -20.92
N TYR A 530 -42.67 -0.85 -20.50
CA TYR A 530 -42.42 -2.27 -20.37
C TYR A 530 -42.06 -2.60 -18.91
N LYS A 531 -42.29 -3.83 -18.48
CA LYS A 531 -41.96 -4.33 -17.14
C LYS A 531 -41.10 -5.58 -17.25
N PHE A 532 -40.02 -5.65 -16.49
CA PHE A 532 -39.24 -6.87 -16.35
C PHE A 532 -40.06 -7.95 -15.63
N ASN A 533 -39.98 -9.17 -16.16
CA ASN A 533 -40.62 -10.32 -15.53
C ASN A 533 -39.89 -10.64 -14.21
N PRO A 534 -40.62 -10.90 -13.11
CA PRO A 534 -40.00 -11.22 -11.84
C PRO A 534 -39.28 -12.57 -11.92
N ASP A 535 -38.01 -12.62 -11.52
CA ASP A 535 -37.31 -13.88 -11.22
C ASP A 535 -37.39 -14.19 -9.73
N SER A 536 -37.45 -15.48 -9.42
CA SER A 536 -37.66 -16.07 -8.09
C SER A 536 -36.47 -15.95 -7.11
N ASN A 537 -35.48 -15.11 -7.39
CA ASN A 537 -34.34 -14.87 -6.49
C ASN A 537 -33.79 -13.46 -6.70
N GLN A 538 -34.09 -12.52 -5.80
CA GLN A 538 -33.07 -11.66 -5.21
C GLN A 538 -33.61 -10.70 -4.13
N ILE A 539 -32.95 -10.77 -2.98
CA ILE A 539 -32.90 -9.79 -1.91
C ILE A 539 -32.17 -8.56 -2.44
N ALA A 540 -32.72 -7.38 -2.20
CA ALA A 540 -32.07 -6.11 -2.49
C ALA A 540 -30.86 -5.93 -1.56
N VAL A 541 -29.66 -6.25 -2.04
CA VAL A 541 -28.43 -5.92 -1.32
C VAL A 541 -27.94 -4.55 -1.79
N ASP A 542 -27.50 -3.72 -0.85
CA ASP A 542 -26.88 -2.45 -1.16
C ASP A 542 -25.48 -2.69 -1.76
N LEU A 543 -25.38 -2.56 -3.09
CA LEU A 543 -24.13 -2.67 -3.85
C LEU A 543 -23.03 -1.78 -3.26
N LYS A 544 -23.40 -0.60 -2.71
CA LYS A 544 -22.44 0.30 -2.07
C LYS A 544 -21.83 -0.34 -0.82
N GLU A 545 -22.62 -1.05 -0.03
CA GLU A 545 -22.15 -1.77 1.16
C GLU A 545 -21.30 -3.00 0.79
N ILE A 546 -21.64 -3.74 -0.26
CA ILE A 546 -20.79 -4.84 -0.77
C ILE A 546 -19.43 -4.30 -1.21
N ILE A 547 -19.42 -3.26 -2.05
CA ILE A 547 -18.18 -2.66 -2.54
C ILE A 547 -17.40 -2.05 -1.37
N LYS A 548 -18.07 -1.40 -0.42
CA LYS A 548 -17.44 -0.89 0.79
C LYS A 548 -16.79 -2.03 1.59
N LYS A 549 -17.43 -3.20 1.75
CA LYS A 549 -16.82 -4.38 2.38
C LYS A 549 -15.60 -4.90 1.62
N ILE A 550 -15.58 -4.83 0.28
CA ILE A 550 -14.40 -5.20 -0.52
C ILE A 550 -13.23 -4.28 -0.21
N PHE A 551 -13.47 -2.96 -0.10
CA PHE A 551 -12.41 -1.98 0.09
C PHE A 551 -12.05 -1.69 1.56
N THR A 552 -12.94 -1.99 2.50
CA THR A 552 -12.68 -1.86 3.95
C THR A 552 -12.03 -3.12 4.52
N ASN A 553 -11.25 -2.96 5.59
CA ASN A 553 -10.44 -4.01 6.22
C ASN A 553 -11.22 -5.08 6.99
N THR A 554 -12.46 -5.37 6.60
CA THR A 554 -13.22 -6.51 7.14
C THR A 554 -12.67 -7.76 6.46
N ALA A 555 -12.23 -8.74 7.25
CA ALA A 555 -11.67 -9.99 6.75
C ALA A 555 -12.66 -10.61 5.73
N ILE A 556 -12.17 -10.84 4.50
CA ILE A 556 -12.92 -11.50 3.42
C ILE A 556 -13.39 -12.93 3.83
N GLU A 557 -12.91 -13.44 4.96
CA GLU A 557 -13.30 -14.75 5.51
C GLU A 557 -14.77 -14.81 5.98
N GLU A 558 -15.42 -13.68 6.33
CA GLU A 558 -16.84 -13.72 6.77
C GLU A 558 -17.85 -13.78 5.62
N ILE A 559 -17.47 -13.39 4.39
CA ILE A 559 -18.41 -13.35 3.25
C ILE A 559 -18.73 -14.76 2.72
N LYS A 560 -17.91 -15.77 3.02
CA LYS A 560 -18.17 -17.16 2.60
C LYS A 560 -19.12 -17.93 3.52
N VAL A 561 -19.42 -17.46 4.73
CA VAL A 561 -20.16 -18.25 5.73
C VAL A 561 -21.67 -17.95 5.74
N GLU A 562 -22.13 -16.80 5.23
CA GLU A 562 -23.57 -16.46 5.22
C GLU A 562 -24.38 -17.02 4.04
N TYR A 563 -23.77 -17.72 3.08
CA TYR A 563 -24.47 -18.17 1.86
C TYR A 563 -24.81 -19.66 1.77
N GLU A 564 -24.53 -20.48 2.79
CA GLU A 564 -24.90 -21.91 2.79
C GLU A 564 -26.11 -22.27 3.69
N ALA A 565 -26.72 -21.30 4.39
CA ALA A 565 -27.82 -21.57 5.32
C ALA A 565 -29.13 -20.89 4.93
N THR A 566 -29.68 -21.19 3.75
CA THR A 566 -31.13 -21.00 3.46
C THR A 566 -31.54 -21.75 2.19
N LEU A 567 -31.51 -23.08 2.24
CA LEU A 567 -32.37 -23.89 1.38
C LEU A 567 -33.50 -24.46 2.24
N PRO A 568 -34.78 -24.15 1.96
CA PRO A 568 -35.89 -24.79 2.64
C PRO A 568 -35.93 -26.27 2.24
N LEU A 569 -35.90 -27.15 3.24
CA LEU A 569 -36.19 -28.57 3.09
C LEU A 569 -37.61 -28.71 2.52
N PHE A 570 -37.73 -29.15 1.26
CA PHE A 570 -39.00 -29.63 0.74
C PHE A 570 -39.39 -30.93 1.46
N PRO A 571 -40.68 -31.11 1.80
CA PRO A 571 -41.15 -32.34 2.43
C PRO A 571 -41.16 -33.46 1.40
N SER A 572 -40.48 -34.55 1.71
CA SER A 572 -40.63 -35.82 1.00
C SER A 572 -42.03 -36.38 1.28
N GLY A 573 -42.82 -36.61 0.23
CA GLY A 573 -44.05 -37.39 0.32
C GLY A 573 -44.73 -37.58 -1.04
N GLY A 574 -44.84 -38.83 -1.47
CA GLY A 574 -45.63 -39.28 -2.62
C GLY A 574 -44.85 -40.14 -3.60
#